data_AF-A0A257YCT0-F1
#
_entry.id   AF-A0A257YCT0-F1
#
_cell.length_a   1.000
_cell.length_b   1.000
_cell.length_c   1.000
_cell.angle_alpha   90.00
_cell.angle_beta   90.00
_cell.angle_gamma   90.00
#
_symmetry.space_group_name_H-M   'P 1'
#
loop_
_entity.id
_entity.type
_entity.pdbx_description
1 polymer ?
#
loop_
_entity_poly.entity_id
_entity_poly.type
_entity_poly.pdbx_seq_one_letter_code
_entity_poly.pdbx_strand_id
1 'polypeptide(L)'
;EVYHRQIIKALHDKGIRLREHITPSRLLQHLALIGLGVLFGWLMHAALVYIESITWGNNGVIIFGYLPVFPLCMFGGLLAQSLWRRLGFELSREIIEIISSLALSVLIMTAIGTMSLQFLANNAMVFLLLYLTGVIWILGSFIFLARRMFKRYWFQNAIIDMGQSMGMTATGLLFAQMTDPKNRTNAVEAFGYKQLLFEPFMGGGVVTAMSMPIILLIGLPLFTALCAVIMVGWMCAGLFYFGKH
;
A
#
# COMPACT_ATOMS: atom_id res chain seq x y z
N GLU A 1 36.83 -4.03 4.59
CA GLU A 1 36.56 -5.34 5.27
C GLU A 1 36.08 -5.24 6.73
N VAL A 2 36.63 -4.34 7.56
CA VAL A 2 36.31 -4.26 9.01
C VAL A 2 34.84 -3.93 9.28
N TYR A 3 34.24 -3.05 8.48
CA TYR A 3 32.83 -2.63 8.61
C TYR A 3 31.83 -3.76 8.37
N HIS A 4 32.14 -4.64 7.39
CA HIS A 4 31.30 -5.78 7.04
C HIS A 4 31.28 -6.82 8.17
N ARG A 5 32.43 -7.05 8.83
CA ARG A 5 32.53 -7.98 9.96
C ARG A 5 31.79 -7.47 11.19
N GLN A 6 31.78 -6.17 11.45
CA GLN A 6 31.04 -5.59 12.59
C GLN A 6 29.53 -5.71 12.41
N ILE A 7 29.02 -5.49 11.19
CA ILE A 7 27.59 -5.66 10.86
C ILE A 7 27.19 -7.13 11.02
N ILE A 8 27.99 -8.07 10.48
CA ILE A 8 27.73 -9.50 10.60
C ILE A 8 27.72 -9.94 12.08
N LYS A 9 28.64 -9.42 12.89
CA LYS A 9 28.71 -9.73 14.32
C LYS A 9 27.52 -9.17 15.11
N ALA A 10 27.13 -7.93 14.84
CA ALA A 10 25.96 -7.28 15.45
C ALA A 10 24.63 -7.97 15.06
N LEU A 11 24.55 -8.53 13.85
CA LEU A 11 23.40 -9.33 13.41
C LEU A 11 23.36 -10.71 14.08
N HIS A 12 24.52 -11.32 14.30
CA HIS A 12 24.65 -12.60 14.99
C HIS A 12 24.29 -12.47 16.49
N ASP A 13 24.71 -11.40 17.16
CA ASP A 13 24.38 -11.11 18.57
C ASP A 13 22.88 -10.85 18.80
N LYS A 14 22.14 -10.45 17.75
CA LYS A 14 20.68 -10.30 17.76
C LYS A 14 19.92 -11.59 17.41
N GLY A 15 20.62 -12.72 17.24
CA GLY A 15 20.02 -14.00 16.87
C GLY A 15 19.60 -14.10 15.39
N ILE A 16 19.97 -13.13 14.55
CA ILE A 16 19.58 -13.11 13.13
C ILE A 16 20.65 -13.88 12.34
N ARG A 17 20.46 -15.20 12.23
CA ARG A 17 21.24 -16.05 11.31
C ARG A 17 20.68 -15.91 9.89
N LEU A 18 21.14 -14.90 9.16
CA LEU A 18 20.82 -14.66 7.74
C LEU A 18 20.91 -15.91 6.85
N ARG A 19 21.80 -16.85 7.20
CA ARG A 19 22.06 -18.08 6.44
C ARG A 19 21.09 -19.24 6.73
N GLU A 20 20.35 -19.22 7.83
CA GLU A 20 19.40 -20.28 8.19
C GLU A 20 17.98 -20.03 7.63
N HIS A 21 17.62 -18.77 7.40
CA HIS A 21 16.30 -18.42 6.85
C HIS A 21 16.26 -18.37 5.31
N ILE A 22 17.37 -18.01 4.66
CA ILE A 22 17.45 -17.87 3.20
C ILE A 22 18.00 -19.14 2.56
N THR A 23 17.19 -20.19 2.52
CA THR A 23 17.46 -21.38 1.69
C THR A 23 16.80 -21.22 0.32
N PRO A 24 17.44 -21.66 -0.78
CA PRO A 24 16.85 -21.56 -2.12
C PRO A 24 15.47 -22.22 -2.24
N SER A 25 15.25 -23.31 -1.51
CA SER A 25 13.96 -24.01 -1.44
C SER A 25 12.86 -23.16 -0.81
N ARG A 26 13.14 -22.50 0.32
CA ARG A 26 12.19 -21.57 0.95
C ARG A 26 11.90 -20.38 0.06
N LEU A 27 12.91 -19.82 -0.60
CA LEU A 27 12.70 -18.70 -1.54
C LEU A 27 11.80 -19.11 -2.70
N LEU A 28 12.01 -20.29 -3.29
CA LEU A 28 11.17 -20.84 -4.35
C LEU A 28 9.72 -21.06 -3.87
N GLN A 29 9.53 -21.57 -2.65
CA GLN A 29 8.19 -21.73 -2.05
C GLN A 29 7.45 -20.39 -1.92
N HIS A 30 8.14 -19.33 -1.48
CA HIS A 30 7.52 -18.00 -1.34
C HIS A 30 7.23 -17.36 -2.70
N LEU A 31 8.11 -17.55 -3.70
CA LEU A 31 7.83 -17.14 -5.07
C LEU A 31 6.63 -17.89 -5.65
N ALA A 32 6.51 -19.19 -5.39
CA ALA A 32 5.35 -19.99 -5.80
C ALA A 32 4.07 -19.49 -5.14
N LEU A 33 4.10 -19.17 -3.84
CA LEU A 33 2.97 -18.56 -3.13
C LEU A 33 2.54 -17.23 -3.78
N ILE A 34 3.49 -16.34 -4.07
CA ILE A 34 3.22 -15.04 -4.71
C ILE A 34 2.63 -15.26 -6.11
N GLY A 35 3.23 -16.13 -6.92
CA GLY A 35 2.74 -16.49 -8.25
C GLY A 35 1.33 -17.08 -8.22
N LEU A 36 1.02 -17.90 -7.22
CA LEU A 36 -0.31 -18.46 -7.00
C LEU A 36 -1.32 -17.38 -6.62
N GLY A 37 -0.92 -16.38 -5.82
CA GLY A 37 -1.74 -15.20 -5.53
C GLY A 37 -2.08 -14.39 -6.78
N VAL A 38 -1.09 -14.15 -7.65
CA VAL A 38 -1.29 -13.47 -8.94
C VAL A 38 -2.19 -14.30 -9.86
N LEU A 39 -1.99 -15.62 -9.92
CA LEU A 39 -2.83 -16.53 -10.70
C LEU A 39 -4.28 -16.47 -10.25
N PHE A 40 -4.55 -16.54 -8.94
CA PHE A 40 -5.90 -16.41 -8.41
C PHE A 40 -6.51 -15.04 -8.70
N GLY A 41 -5.76 -13.95 -8.54
CA GLY A 41 -6.23 -12.61 -8.89
C GLY A 41 -6.59 -12.47 -10.37
N TRP A 42 -5.76 -13.04 -11.25
CA TRP A 42 -6.02 -13.07 -12.69
C TRP A 42 -7.24 -13.93 -13.03
N LEU A 43 -7.40 -15.10 -12.42
CA LEU A 43 -8.58 -15.95 -12.61
C LEU A 43 -9.86 -15.27 -12.12
N MET A 44 -9.80 -14.57 -10.99
CA MET A 44 -10.92 -13.76 -10.50
C MET A 44 -11.29 -12.66 -11.50
N HIS A 45 -10.30 -11.96 -12.05
CA HIS A 45 -10.53 -10.95 -13.08
C HIS A 45 -11.16 -11.53 -14.35
N ALA A 46 -10.60 -12.64 -14.85
CA ALA A 46 -11.11 -13.34 -16.02
C ALA A 46 -12.55 -13.82 -15.81
N ALA A 47 -12.87 -14.34 -14.62
CA ALA A 47 -14.23 -14.73 -14.27
C ALA A 47 -15.19 -13.53 -14.25
N LEU A 48 -14.78 -12.38 -13.70
CA LEU A 48 -15.59 -11.16 -13.69
C LEU A 48 -15.88 -10.65 -15.10
N VAL A 49 -14.85 -10.59 -15.96
CA VAL A 49 -15.00 -10.18 -17.37
C VAL A 49 -15.86 -11.18 -18.16
N TYR A 50 -15.75 -12.48 -17.88
CA TYR A 50 -16.58 -13.50 -18.51
C TYR A 50 -18.05 -13.39 -18.06
N ILE A 51 -18.30 -13.15 -16.78
CA ILE A 51 -19.66 -12.91 -16.27
C ILE A 51 -20.24 -11.65 -16.91
N GLU A 52 -19.44 -10.59 -17.02
CA GLU A 52 -19.84 -9.34 -17.67
C GLU A 52 -20.27 -9.57 -19.13
N SER A 53 -19.50 -10.33 -19.91
CA SER A 53 -19.77 -10.55 -21.32
C SER A 53 -21.07 -11.33 -21.59
N ILE A 54 -21.47 -12.20 -20.67
CA ILE A 54 -22.71 -13.01 -20.80
C ILE A 54 -23.95 -12.26 -20.32
N THR A 55 -23.79 -11.27 -19.44
CA THR A 55 -24.91 -10.59 -18.78
C THR A 55 -25.22 -9.25 -19.44
N TRP A 56 -24.61 -8.18 -18.95
CA TRP A 56 -24.86 -6.77 -19.30
C TRP A 56 -23.80 -6.15 -20.20
N GLY A 57 -22.64 -6.77 -20.36
CA GLY A 57 -21.58 -6.31 -21.26
C GLY A 57 -22.04 -6.27 -22.72
N ASN A 58 -23.01 -7.11 -23.09
CA ASN A 58 -23.63 -7.11 -24.41
C ASN A 58 -24.47 -5.84 -24.70
N ASN A 59 -24.87 -5.11 -23.65
CA ASN A 59 -25.62 -3.85 -23.74
C ASN A 59 -24.71 -2.60 -23.74
N GLY A 60 -23.38 -2.79 -23.89
CA GLY A 60 -22.41 -1.71 -24.10
C GLY A 60 -21.79 -1.10 -22.83
N VAL A 61 -22.14 -1.59 -21.64
CA VAL A 61 -21.55 -1.14 -20.37
C VAL A 61 -20.43 -2.10 -19.96
N ILE A 62 -19.18 -1.69 -20.19
CA ILE A 62 -17.97 -2.43 -19.81
C ILE A 62 -17.38 -1.76 -18.56
N ILE A 63 -17.45 -2.43 -17.42
CA ILE A 63 -16.95 -1.94 -16.13
C ILE A 63 -15.74 -2.77 -15.70
N PHE A 64 -15.88 -4.11 -15.71
CA PHE A 64 -14.86 -5.02 -15.25
C PHE A 64 -13.67 -5.11 -16.22
N GLY A 65 -13.87 -4.85 -17.51
CA GLY A 65 -12.76 -4.74 -18.47
C GLY A 65 -11.74 -3.62 -18.17
N TYR A 66 -12.13 -2.57 -17.46
CA TYR A 66 -11.24 -1.49 -17.03
C TYR A 66 -10.70 -1.66 -15.61
N LEU A 67 -11.19 -2.68 -14.88
CA LEU A 67 -10.81 -2.90 -13.50
C LEU A 67 -9.38 -3.46 -13.46
N PRO A 68 -8.45 -2.85 -12.69
CA PRO A 68 -7.09 -3.35 -12.63
C PRO A 68 -7.03 -4.71 -11.97
N VAL A 69 -6.06 -5.52 -12.39
CA VAL A 69 -5.84 -6.85 -11.80
C VAL A 69 -5.20 -6.75 -10.40
N PHE A 70 -4.55 -5.63 -10.06
CA PHE A 70 -3.83 -5.45 -8.78
C PHE A 70 -4.70 -5.68 -7.52
N PRO A 71 -5.88 -5.03 -7.34
CA PRO A 71 -6.75 -5.31 -6.19
C PRO A 71 -7.17 -6.77 -6.10
N LEU A 72 -7.45 -7.39 -7.25
CA LEU A 72 -7.84 -8.80 -7.32
C LEU A 72 -6.67 -9.72 -6.95
N CYS A 73 -5.43 -9.37 -7.30
CA CYS A 73 -4.24 -10.07 -6.84
C CYS A 73 -4.05 -9.98 -5.32
N MET A 74 -4.46 -8.89 -4.66
CA MET A 74 -4.43 -8.83 -3.19
C MET A 74 -5.37 -9.87 -2.57
N PHE A 75 -6.62 -9.95 -3.06
CA PHE A 75 -7.56 -10.99 -2.64
C PHE A 75 -7.09 -12.40 -3.02
N GLY A 76 -6.49 -12.54 -4.21
CA GLY A 76 -5.85 -13.76 -4.67
C GLY A 76 -4.73 -14.20 -3.73
N GLY A 77 -3.92 -13.27 -3.23
CA GLY A 77 -2.88 -13.50 -2.22
C GLY A 77 -3.44 -14.02 -0.90
N LEU A 78 -4.58 -13.49 -0.44
CA LEU A 78 -5.28 -13.99 0.75
C LEU A 78 -5.75 -15.44 0.55
N LEU A 79 -6.36 -15.74 -0.60
CA LEU A 79 -6.79 -17.11 -0.95
C LEU A 79 -5.59 -18.06 -1.06
N ALA A 80 -4.53 -17.61 -1.71
CA ALA A 80 -3.28 -18.34 -1.86
C ALA A 80 -2.67 -18.65 -0.49
N GLN A 81 -2.60 -17.66 0.40
CA GLN A 81 -2.10 -17.83 1.77
C GLN A 81 -2.96 -18.81 2.57
N SER A 82 -4.29 -18.74 2.44
CA SER A 82 -5.21 -19.67 3.09
C SER A 82 -4.98 -21.11 2.63
N LEU A 83 -4.83 -21.31 1.32
CA LEU A 83 -4.49 -22.62 0.74
C LEU A 83 -3.10 -23.10 1.21
N TRP A 84 -2.11 -22.22 1.22
CA TRP A 84 -0.74 -22.53 1.64
C TRP A 84 -0.68 -23.06 3.08
N ARG A 85 -1.42 -22.41 3.99
CA ARG A 85 -1.55 -22.84 5.39
C ARG A 85 -2.25 -24.19 5.51
N ARG A 86 -3.29 -24.44 4.70
CA ARG A 86 -3.97 -25.75 4.67
C ARG A 86 -3.09 -26.89 4.20
N LEU A 87 -2.15 -26.60 3.29
CA LEU A 87 -1.17 -27.57 2.80
C LEU A 87 0.00 -27.81 3.78
N GLY A 88 0.03 -27.12 4.92
CA GLY A 88 1.05 -27.30 5.96
C GLY A 88 2.38 -26.59 5.67
N PHE A 89 2.43 -25.68 4.71
CA PHE A 89 3.63 -24.91 4.41
C PHE A 89 3.78 -23.70 5.35
N GLU A 90 5.01 -23.46 5.81
CA GLU A 90 5.34 -22.31 6.64
C GLU A 90 5.58 -21.05 5.80
N LEU A 91 5.22 -19.90 6.38
CA LEU A 91 5.41 -18.59 5.79
C LEU A 91 6.44 -17.82 6.62
N SER A 92 7.55 -17.43 5.98
CA SER A 92 8.55 -16.53 6.55
C SER A 92 8.24 -15.11 6.11
N ARG A 93 7.93 -14.27 7.10
CA ARG A 93 7.68 -12.86 6.90
C ARG A 93 8.91 -12.15 6.33
N GLU A 94 10.10 -12.54 6.77
CA GLU A 94 11.38 -11.98 6.37
C GLU A 94 11.63 -12.17 4.86
N ILE A 95 11.34 -13.37 4.32
CA ILE A 95 11.50 -13.64 2.88
C ILE A 95 10.51 -12.80 2.07
N ILE A 96 9.27 -12.67 2.52
CA ILE A 96 8.26 -11.84 1.84
C ILE A 96 8.67 -10.36 1.85
N GLU A 97 9.19 -9.85 2.97
CA GLU A 97 9.68 -8.47 3.08
C GLU A 97 10.86 -8.21 2.14
N ILE A 98 11.79 -9.16 2.01
CA ILE A 98 12.92 -9.07 1.07
C ILE A 98 12.42 -9.06 -0.39
N ILE A 99 11.55 -10.02 -0.77
CA ILE A 99 11.01 -10.09 -2.13
C ILE A 99 10.22 -8.83 -2.47
N SER A 100 9.40 -8.34 -1.53
CA SER A 100 8.61 -7.12 -1.71
C SER A 100 9.49 -5.89 -1.88
N SER A 101 10.57 -5.78 -1.09
CA SER A 101 11.53 -4.68 -1.19
C SER A 101 12.29 -4.71 -2.52
N LEU A 102 12.65 -5.90 -3.01
CA LEU A 102 13.27 -6.07 -4.32
C LEU A 102 12.31 -5.69 -5.45
N ALA A 103 11.08 -6.19 -5.41
CA ALA A 103 10.05 -5.88 -6.39
C ALA A 103 9.75 -4.37 -6.45
N LEU A 104 9.63 -3.72 -5.29
CA LEU A 104 9.44 -2.27 -5.20
C LEU A 104 10.64 -1.52 -5.80
N SER A 105 11.87 -1.95 -5.52
CA SER A 105 13.06 -1.32 -6.08
C SER A 105 13.10 -1.41 -7.61
N VAL A 106 12.75 -2.58 -8.16
CA VAL A 106 12.64 -2.77 -9.61
C VAL A 106 11.53 -1.90 -10.18
N LEU A 107 10.36 -1.84 -9.55
CA LEU A 107 9.24 -1.00 -9.97
C LEU A 107 9.65 0.49 -10.02
N ILE A 108 10.31 0.99 -8.97
CA ILE A 108 10.80 2.37 -8.91
C ILE A 108 11.82 2.62 -10.03
N MET A 109 12.79 1.72 -10.21
CA MET A 109 13.79 1.83 -11.26
C MET A 109 13.14 1.87 -12.66
N THR A 110 12.18 0.98 -12.92
CA THR A 110 11.43 0.98 -14.18
C THR A 110 10.62 2.26 -14.34
N ALA A 111 9.91 2.72 -13.31
CA ALA A 111 9.12 3.94 -13.35
C ALA A 111 9.98 5.15 -13.71
N ILE A 112 11.11 5.33 -13.02
CA ILE A 112 12.07 6.42 -13.31
C ILE A 112 12.62 6.27 -14.73
N GLY A 113 12.97 5.05 -15.16
CA GLY A 113 13.49 4.79 -16.50
C GLY A 113 12.49 5.07 -17.63
N THR A 114 11.18 4.88 -17.37
CA THR A 114 10.11 5.16 -18.35
C THR A 114 9.63 6.61 -18.33
N MET A 115 10.03 7.41 -17.34
CA MET A 115 9.59 8.78 -17.19
C MET A 115 10.32 9.71 -18.16
N SER A 116 9.58 10.43 -19.00
CA SER A 116 10.18 11.37 -19.95
C SER A 116 10.69 12.63 -19.24
N LEU A 117 12.01 12.83 -19.24
CA LEU A 117 12.67 13.99 -18.62
C LEU A 117 12.22 15.32 -19.24
N GLN A 118 11.88 15.31 -20.53
CA GLN A 118 11.39 16.49 -21.25
C GLN A 118 9.99 16.92 -20.76
N PHE A 119 9.10 15.97 -20.49
CA PHE A 119 7.79 16.28 -19.90
C PHE A 119 7.91 16.85 -18.49
N LEU A 120 8.85 16.33 -17.70
CA LEU A 120 9.16 16.85 -16.37
C LEU A 120 9.65 18.30 -16.46
N ALA A 121 10.59 18.59 -17.35
CA ALA A 121 11.13 19.94 -17.54
C ALA A 121 10.05 20.93 -17.98
N ASN A 122 9.18 20.54 -18.91
CA ASN A 122 8.10 21.40 -19.40
C ASN A 122 7.01 21.67 -18.35
N ASN A 123 6.84 20.79 -17.36
CA ASN A 123 5.82 20.90 -16.32
C ASN A 123 6.42 21.07 -14.91
N ALA A 124 7.67 21.49 -14.79
CA ALA A 124 8.40 21.53 -13.53
C ALA A 124 7.65 22.29 -12.42
N MET A 125 6.96 23.38 -12.79
CA MET A 125 6.12 24.14 -11.85
C MET A 125 4.98 23.31 -11.29
N VAL A 126 4.29 22.51 -12.11
CA VAL A 126 3.19 21.64 -11.68
C VAL A 126 3.72 20.56 -10.73
N PHE A 127 4.84 19.94 -11.06
CA PHE A 127 5.48 18.94 -10.20
C PHE A 127 5.90 19.54 -8.86
N LEU A 128 6.50 20.74 -8.85
CA LEU A 128 6.90 21.41 -7.63
C LEU A 128 5.69 21.76 -6.75
N LEU A 129 4.60 22.25 -7.36
CA LEU A 129 3.35 22.54 -6.65
C LEU A 129 2.76 21.27 -6.02
N LEU A 130 2.67 20.17 -6.77
CA LEU A 130 2.16 18.89 -6.26
C LEU A 130 3.04 18.36 -5.13
N TYR A 131 4.36 18.41 -5.28
CA TYR A 131 5.32 18.00 -4.26
C TYR A 131 5.16 18.82 -2.97
N LEU A 132 5.23 20.14 -3.07
CA LEU A 132 5.13 21.02 -1.90
C LEU A 132 3.77 20.90 -1.23
N THR A 133 2.69 20.88 -2.01
CA THR A 133 1.33 20.71 -1.47
C THR A 133 1.18 19.37 -0.75
N GLY A 134 1.71 18.28 -1.34
CA GLY A 134 1.70 16.96 -0.71
C GLY A 134 2.47 16.94 0.61
N VAL A 135 3.69 17.49 0.63
CA VAL A 135 4.51 17.57 1.86
C VAL A 135 3.82 18.42 2.93
N ILE A 136 3.32 19.60 2.57
CA ILE A 136 2.59 20.48 3.49
C ILE A 136 1.34 19.79 4.03
N TRP A 137 0.60 19.06 3.18
CA TRP A 137 -0.59 18.32 3.57
C TRP A 137 -0.27 17.20 4.56
N ILE A 138 0.78 16.40 4.31
CA ILE A 138 1.19 15.32 5.20
C ILE A 138 1.62 15.87 6.56
N LEU A 139 2.49 16.88 6.57
CA LEU A 139 2.98 17.49 7.81
C LEU A 139 1.86 18.22 8.56
N GLY A 140 1.01 18.96 7.84
CA GLY A 140 -0.15 19.64 8.42
C GLY A 140 -1.15 18.67 9.02
N SER A 141 -1.43 17.56 8.32
CA SER A 141 -2.31 16.50 8.83
C SER A 141 -1.73 15.85 10.08
N PHE A 142 -0.43 15.56 10.09
CA PHE A 142 0.24 14.98 11.25
C PHE A 142 0.29 15.92 12.47
N ILE A 143 0.60 17.21 12.27
CA ILE A 143 0.77 18.17 13.37
C ILE A 143 -0.59 18.62 13.91
N PHE A 144 -1.57 18.90 13.03
CA PHE A 144 -2.83 19.53 13.43
C PHE A 144 -4.02 18.56 13.46
N LEU A 145 -4.24 17.80 12.37
CA LEU A 145 -5.43 16.95 12.27
C LEU A 145 -5.33 15.74 13.20
N ALA A 146 -4.19 15.06 13.24
CA ALA A 146 -3.99 13.88 14.06
C ALA A 146 -4.25 14.16 15.55
N ARG A 147 -3.75 15.29 16.06
CA ARG A 147 -3.98 15.72 17.46
C ARG A 147 -5.45 15.96 17.78
N ARG A 148 -6.26 16.33 16.79
CA ARG A 148 -7.70 16.60 16.96
C ARG A 148 -8.58 15.39 16.71
N MET A 149 -8.17 14.49 15.81
CA MET A 149 -8.94 13.30 15.43
C MET A 149 -8.68 12.13 16.37
N PHE A 150 -7.46 11.98 16.89
CA PHE A 150 -7.10 10.91 17.82
C PHE A 150 -7.00 11.45 19.25
N LYS A 151 -7.89 11.03 20.14
CA LYS A 151 -7.84 11.44 21.56
C LYS A 151 -6.79 10.70 22.39
N ARG A 152 -6.58 9.41 22.10
CA ARG A 152 -5.61 8.57 22.79
C ARG A 152 -4.49 8.21 21.84
N TYR A 153 -3.25 8.24 22.35
CA TYR A 153 -2.05 7.80 21.62
C TYR A 153 -1.96 8.40 20.21
N TRP A 154 -2.31 9.69 20.07
CA TRP A 154 -2.43 10.36 18.78
C TRP A 154 -1.13 10.27 17.97
N PHE A 155 0.01 10.37 18.65
CA PHE A 155 1.32 10.30 18.03
C PHE A 155 1.63 8.90 17.50
N GLN A 156 1.40 7.86 18.32
CA GLN A 156 1.64 6.46 17.93
C GLN A 156 0.74 6.02 16.77
N ASN A 157 -0.51 6.47 16.74
CA ASN A 157 -1.41 6.19 15.62
C ASN A 157 -1.00 6.94 14.35
N ALA A 158 -0.75 8.25 14.46
CA ALA A 158 -0.49 9.08 13.30
C ALA A 158 0.91 8.91 12.71
N ILE A 159 1.91 8.45 13.47
CA ILE A 159 3.27 8.28 12.95
C ILE A 159 3.35 7.14 11.93
N ILE A 160 2.48 6.13 12.05
CA ILE A 160 2.37 5.05 11.07
C ILE A 160 1.80 5.59 9.76
N ASP A 161 0.70 6.34 9.82
CA ASP A 161 0.06 6.95 8.65
C ASP A 161 0.96 8.02 8.00
N MET A 162 1.73 8.78 8.79
CA MET A 162 2.74 9.70 8.27
C MET A 162 3.83 8.94 7.51
N GLY A 163 4.38 7.86 8.09
CA GLY A 163 5.39 7.04 7.41
C GLY A 163 4.87 6.42 6.10
N GLN A 164 3.63 5.94 6.10
CA GLN A 164 2.97 5.44 4.89
C GLN A 164 2.81 6.55 3.84
N SER A 165 2.39 7.75 4.25
CA SER A 165 2.16 8.87 3.33
C SER A 165 3.46 9.43 2.75
N MET A 166 4.58 9.32 3.47
CA MET A 166 5.90 9.75 3.01
C MET A 166 6.63 8.69 2.17
N GLY A 167 6.05 7.50 1.98
CA GLY A 167 6.43 6.58 0.91
C GLY A 167 6.41 5.10 1.27
N MET A 168 6.69 4.72 2.52
CA MET A 168 6.78 3.31 2.90
C MET A 168 6.16 3.05 4.27
N THR A 169 5.12 2.21 4.29
CA THR A 169 4.49 1.72 5.52
C THR A 169 5.50 1.10 6.49
N ALA A 170 6.54 0.42 5.98
CA ALA A 170 7.61 -0.15 6.79
C ALA A 170 8.30 0.90 7.69
N THR A 171 8.56 2.10 7.17
CA THR A 171 9.14 3.21 7.94
C THR A 171 8.20 3.65 9.06
N GLY A 172 6.89 3.75 8.78
CA GLY A 172 5.87 4.07 9.78
C GLY A 172 5.78 3.02 10.89
N LEU A 173 5.82 1.74 10.54
CA LEU A 173 5.82 0.63 11.49
C LEU A 173 7.10 0.58 12.34
N LEU A 174 8.26 0.89 11.76
CA LEU A 174 9.52 1.02 12.50
C LEU A 174 9.43 2.16 13.53
N PHE A 175 8.89 3.32 13.15
CA PHE A 175 8.68 4.42 14.10
C PHE A 175 7.67 4.07 15.20
N ALA A 176 6.61 3.34 14.87
CA ALA A 176 5.70 2.82 15.89
C ALA A 176 6.40 1.87 16.87
N GLN A 177 7.27 0.98 16.39
CA GLN A 177 8.06 0.11 17.27
C GLN A 177 9.06 0.88 18.14
N MET A 178 9.58 2.02 17.68
CA MET A 178 10.44 2.88 18.50
C MET A 178 9.65 3.64 19.57
N THR A 179 8.42 4.05 19.25
CA THR A 179 7.59 4.91 20.11
C THR A 179 6.66 4.12 21.04
N ASP A 180 6.34 2.89 20.68
CA ASP A 180 5.62 1.90 21.48
C ASP A 180 6.19 0.48 21.28
N PRO A 181 7.39 0.19 21.80
CA PRO A 181 8.05 -1.11 21.59
C PRO A 181 7.28 -2.31 22.16
N LYS A 182 6.40 -2.08 23.13
CA LYS A 182 5.61 -3.13 23.79
C LYS A 182 4.20 -3.25 23.20
N ASN A 183 3.89 -2.53 22.11
CA ASN A 183 2.59 -2.46 21.45
C ASN A 183 1.42 -2.28 22.45
N ARG A 184 1.59 -1.42 23.46
CA ARG A 184 0.57 -1.18 24.49
C ARG A 184 -0.61 -0.35 23.97
N THR A 185 -0.40 0.38 22.88
CA THR A 185 -1.38 1.29 22.29
C THR A 185 -2.22 0.63 21.21
N ASN A 186 -1.89 -0.60 20.79
CA ASN A 186 -2.49 -1.34 19.68
C ASN A 186 -2.49 -0.57 18.34
N ALA A 187 -1.65 0.46 18.19
CA ALA A 187 -1.61 1.31 17.00
C ALA A 187 -1.28 0.51 15.72
N VAL A 188 -0.37 -0.46 15.81
CA VAL A 188 0.01 -1.32 14.67
C VAL A 188 -1.14 -2.22 14.24
N GLU A 189 -1.90 -2.76 15.20
CA GLU A 189 -3.05 -3.62 14.92
C GLU A 189 -4.20 -2.82 14.31
N ALA A 190 -4.53 -1.67 14.89
CA ALA A 190 -5.55 -0.75 14.37
C ALA A 190 -5.22 -0.29 12.93
N PHE A 191 -3.93 0.02 12.67
CA PHE A 191 -3.47 0.33 11.33
C PHE A 191 -3.67 -0.84 10.36
N GLY A 192 -3.32 -2.07 10.75
CA GLY A 192 -3.49 -3.26 9.91
C GLY A 192 -4.93 -3.52 9.48
N TYR A 193 -5.89 -3.38 10.41
CA TYR A 193 -7.32 -3.50 10.08
C TYR A 193 -7.79 -2.44 9.10
N LYS A 194 -7.36 -1.18 9.28
CA LYS A 194 -7.64 -0.10 8.33
C LYS A 194 -7.05 -0.41 6.96
N GLN A 195 -5.80 -0.87 6.93
CA GLN A 195 -5.03 -1.03 5.71
C GLN A 195 -5.62 -2.10 4.78
N LEU A 196 -6.15 -3.18 5.35
CA LEU A 196 -6.82 -4.25 4.60
C LEU A 196 -8.03 -3.73 3.80
N LEU A 197 -8.78 -2.79 4.35
CA LEU A 197 -9.92 -2.16 3.68
C LEU A 197 -9.52 -0.97 2.81
N PHE A 198 -8.42 -0.29 3.11
CA PHE A 198 -8.03 0.95 2.44
C PHE A 198 -7.21 0.72 1.17
N GLU A 199 -6.21 -0.17 1.22
CA GLU A 199 -5.27 -0.37 0.10
C GLU A 199 -5.93 -0.84 -1.20
N PRO A 200 -6.86 -1.81 -1.20
CA PRO A 200 -7.50 -2.28 -2.44
C PRO A 200 -8.31 -1.21 -3.17
N PHE A 201 -8.69 -0.12 -2.49
CA PHE A 201 -9.44 0.99 -3.07
C PHE A 201 -8.56 2.19 -3.40
N MET A 202 -7.70 2.60 -2.46
CA MET A 202 -6.95 3.87 -2.52
C MET A 202 -5.44 3.70 -2.78
N GLY A 203 -4.84 2.58 -2.37
CA GLY A 203 -3.39 2.35 -2.38
C GLY A 203 -2.86 1.83 -3.72
N GLY A 204 -3.29 2.41 -4.85
CA GLY A 204 -3.14 1.81 -6.18
C GLY A 204 -4.33 0.94 -6.58
N GLY A 205 -5.40 1.05 -5.81
CA GLY A 205 -6.63 0.29 -5.92
C GLY A 205 -7.57 0.72 -7.03
N VAL A 206 -8.84 0.30 -6.91
CA VAL A 206 -9.89 0.60 -7.89
C VAL A 206 -10.00 2.11 -8.19
N VAL A 207 -9.98 2.97 -7.18
CA VAL A 207 -10.18 4.41 -7.39
C VAL A 207 -8.95 5.05 -8.02
N THR A 208 -7.74 4.65 -7.61
CA THR A 208 -6.50 5.17 -8.17
C THR A 208 -6.39 4.86 -9.66
N ALA A 209 -6.72 3.64 -10.06
CA ALA A 209 -6.58 3.25 -11.45
C ALA A 209 -7.74 3.72 -12.35
N MET A 210 -8.96 3.80 -11.79
CA MET A 210 -10.11 4.36 -12.51
C MET A 210 -10.07 5.89 -12.56
N SER A 211 -9.17 6.54 -11.82
CA SER A 211 -9.07 8.01 -11.79
C SER A 211 -8.89 8.60 -13.19
N MET A 212 -7.97 8.08 -14.01
CA MET A 212 -7.71 8.60 -15.35
C MET A 212 -8.91 8.41 -16.30
N PRO A 213 -9.50 7.21 -16.44
CA PRO A 213 -10.75 7.04 -17.19
C PRO A 213 -11.88 7.97 -16.72
N ILE A 214 -12.08 8.10 -15.41
CA ILE A 214 -13.12 8.97 -14.85
C ILE A 214 -12.83 10.44 -15.20
N ILE A 215 -11.59 10.92 -15.04
CA ILE A 215 -11.19 12.28 -15.40
C ILE A 215 -11.46 12.57 -16.88
N LEU A 216 -11.24 11.61 -17.77
CA LEU A 216 -11.55 11.76 -19.20
C LEU A 216 -13.06 11.84 -19.47
N LEU A 217 -13.90 11.17 -18.66
CA LEU A 217 -15.35 11.16 -18.81
C LEU A 217 -16.04 12.40 -18.22
N ILE A 218 -15.69 12.78 -17.00
CA ILE A 218 -16.38 13.83 -16.23
C ILE A 218 -15.59 15.15 -16.15
N GLY A 219 -14.34 15.15 -16.58
CA GLY A 219 -13.44 16.28 -16.51
C GLY A 219 -12.70 16.41 -15.17
N LEU A 220 -11.50 16.99 -15.23
CA LEU A 220 -10.64 17.21 -14.07
C LEU A 220 -11.30 18.05 -12.95
N PRO A 221 -12.01 19.17 -13.25
CA PRO A 221 -12.59 20.01 -12.20
C PRO A 221 -13.64 19.27 -11.36
N LEU A 222 -14.53 18.52 -12.03
CA LEU A 222 -15.60 17.79 -11.35
C LEU A 222 -15.04 16.61 -10.55
N PHE A 223 -14.09 15.86 -11.11
CA PHE A 223 -13.39 14.80 -10.36
C PHE A 223 -12.70 15.36 -9.11
N THR A 224 -12.02 16.50 -9.24
CA THR A 224 -11.34 17.16 -8.12
C THR A 224 -12.34 17.63 -7.06
N ALA A 225 -13.48 18.18 -7.47
CA ALA A 225 -14.54 18.59 -6.56
C ALA A 225 -15.14 17.39 -5.79
N LEU A 226 -15.38 16.26 -6.47
CA LEU A 226 -15.85 15.04 -5.82
C LEU A 226 -14.86 14.52 -4.78
N CYS A 227 -13.57 14.45 -5.15
CA CYS A 227 -12.51 14.06 -4.21
C CYS A 227 -12.41 15.01 -3.02
N ALA A 228 -12.56 16.32 -3.25
CA ALA A 228 -12.56 17.32 -2.18
C ALA A 228 -13.76 17.16 -1.24
N VAL A 229 -14.96 16.88 -1.77
CA VAL A 229 -16.16 16.62 -0.95
C VAL A 229 -15.97 15.37 -0.09
N ILE A 230 -15.45 14.29 -0.67
CA ILE A 230 -15.17 13.05 0.07
C ILE A 230 -14.13 13.30 1.18
N MET A 231 -13.04 13.99 0.85
CA MET A 231 -12.00 14.37 1.81
C MET A 231 -12.58 15.20 2.97
N VAL A 232 -13.33 16.26 2.66
CA VAL A 232 -13.96 17.11 3.68
C VAL A 232 -14.96 16.33 4.51
N GLY A 233 -15.74 15.44 3.90
CA GLY A 233 -16.67 14.54 4.61
C GLY A 233 -15.96 13.68 5.65
N TRP A 234 -14.85 13.03 5.27
CA TRP A 234 -14.05 12.22 6.20
C TRP A 234 -13.34 13.07 7.26
N MET A 235 -12.85 14.27 6.89
CA MET A 235 -12.27 15.21 7.87
C MET A 235 -13.30 15.65 8.90
N CYS A 236 -14.51 16.01 8.47
CA CYS A 236 -15.61 16.40 9.36
C CYS A 236 -16.02 15.24 10.27
N ALA A 237 -16.14 14.02 9.73
CA ALA A 237 -16.42 12.83 10.53
C ALA A 237 -15.32 12.59 11.58
N GLY A 238 -14.05 12.68 11.18
CA GLY A 238 -12.91 12.57 12.08
C GLY A 238 -12.91 13.59 13.21
N LEU A 239 -13.16 14.86 12.89
CA LEU A 239 -13.11 15.95 13.86
C LEU A 239 -14.33 16.00 14.79
N PHE A 240 -15.53 15.78 14.26
CA PHE A 240 -16.77 15.98 15.02
C PHE A 240 -17.29 14.71 15.70
N TYR A 241 -17.07 13.53 15.11
CA TYR A 241 -17.55 12.26 15.67
C TYR A 241 -16.47 11.60 16.54
N PHE A 242 -15.28 11.40 15.99
CA PHE A 242 -14.17 10.76 16.71
C PHE A 242 -13.38 11.72 17.61
N GLY A 243 -13.29 13.00 17.25
CA GLY A 243 -12.64 14.02 18.07
C GLY A 243 -13.42 14.41 19.34
N LYS A 244 -14.72 14.08 19.44
CA LYS A 244 -15.58 14.43 20.59
C LYS A 244 -15.77 13.32 21.62
N HIS A 245 -15.54 12.05 21.30
CA HIS A 245 -15.62 10.92 22.23
C HIS A 245 -14.26 10.30 22.50
#